data_AF-A0A973D0U9-F1
#
_entry.id   AF-A0A973D0U9-F1
#
_cell.length_a   1.000
_cell.length_b   1.000
_cell.length_c   1.000
_cell.angle_alpha   90.00
_cell.angle_beta   90.00
_cell.angle_gamma   90.00
#
_symmetry.space_group_name_H-M   'P 1'
#
loop_
_entity.id
_entity.type
_entity.pdbx_description
1 polymer ?
#
loop_
_entity_poly.entity_id
_entity_poly.type
_entity_poly.pdbx_seq_one_letter_code
_entity_poly.pdbx_strand_id
1 'polypeptide(L)'
;MASLNEATNLIPEVHLMAKLSPIWQQRFEQAILLIQDLDSELSWQEIAQQCAISSYHFLRMFRLVFNETPGHYKARIRLQRAVTILIDQMNLSMTEVAHQSGYSSSQSFAKVLKRELGYNAKQLRKLAQDFDQLQPIITQLGHPAENSKENLESDIALKIPFKVIEIPVRHFQLKPLSPPSIFTSDRLWKSFKLNKQHNMINLMSTE
;
A
#
# COMPACT_ATOMS: atom_id res chain seq x y z
N MET A 1 -21.10 5.75 16.21
CA MET A 1 -20.72 5.35 14.85
C MET A 1 -19.22 5.45 14.76
N ALA A 2 -18.51 4.34 15.00
CA ALA A 2 -17.07 4.27 14.72
C ALA A 2 -16.91 4.64 13.23
N SER A 3 -16.16 5.70 12.95
CA SER A 3 -16.05 6.22 11.59
C SER A 3 -15.47 5.13 10.71
N LEU A 4 -16.01 4.97 9.50
CA LEU A 4 -15.49 4.06 8.46
C LEU A 4 -13.97 4.22 8.19
N ASN A 5 -13.37 5.30 8.71
CA ASN A 5 -11.95 5.60 8.64
C ASN A 5 -11.08 4.69 9.52
N GLU A 6 -11.58 4.12 10.61
CA GLU A 6 -10.73 3.26 11.48
C GLU A 6 -10.34 1.94 10.81
N ALA A 7 -11.25 1.35 10.02
CA ALA A 7 -11.03 0.06 9.38
C ALA A 7 -10.15 0.13 8.11
N THR A 8 -9.97 1.31 7.53
CA THR A 8 -9.20 1.53 6.30
C THR A 8 -7.86 2.21 6.54
N ASN A 9 -7.59 2.67 7.76
CA ASN A 9 -6.40 3.44 8.06
C ASN A 9 -5.22 2.55 8.43
N LEU A 10 -4.66 1.93 7.39
CA LEU A 10 -3.37 1.23 7.44
C LEU A 10 -2.17 2.19 7.43
N ILE A 11 -2.41 3.51 7.43
CA ILE A 11 -1.37 4.53 7.38
C ILE A 11 -0.76 4.66 8.78
N PRO A 12 0.50 4.22 8.99
CA PRO A 12 1.15 4.24 10.31
C PRO A 12 1.17 5.64 10.91
N GLU A 13 1.41 6.66 10.09
CA GLU A 13 1.57 8.03 10.54
C GLU A 13 0.32 8.52 11.27
N VAL A 14 -0.86 8.28 10.69
CA VAL A 14 -2.13 8.70 11.30
C VAL A 14 -2.39 7.92 12.59
N HIS A 15 -2.09 6.61 12.60
CA HIS A 15 -2.25 5.77 13.79
C HIS A 15 -1.36 6.23 14.95
N LEU A 16 -0.09 6.53 14.67
CA LEU A 16 0.89 6.94 15.68
C LEU A 16 0.55 8.33 16.24
N MET A 17 0.09 9.24 15.39
CA MET A 17 -0.29 10.59 15.78
C MET A 17 -1.60 10.65 16.57
N ALA A 18 -2.49 9.68 16.42
CA ALA A 18 -3.74 9.62 17.18
C ALA A 18 -3.54 9.66 18.71
N LYS A 19 -2.35 9.28 19.20
CA LYS A 19 -1.97 9.32 20.62
C LYS A 19 -1.59 10.72 21.13
N LEU A 20 -1.32 11.68 20.23
CA LEU A 20 -0.87 13.03 20.57
C LEU A 20 -2.04 13.98 20.87
N SER A 21 -1.76 15.12 21.52
CA SER A 21 -2.78 16.16 21.68
C SER A 21 -3.11 16.84 20.33
N PRO A 22 -4.30 17.45 20.17
CA PRO A 22 -4.73 18.00 18.88
C PRO A 22 -3.76 19.03 18.26
N ILE A 23 -3.16 19.88 19.10
CA ILE A 23 -2.16 20.86 18.66
C ILE A 23 -0.89 20.18 18.14
N TRP A 24 -0.48 19.09 18.80
CA TRP A 24 0.67 18.30 18.37
C TRP A 24 0.38 17.52 17.08
N GLN A 25 -0.83 16.97 16.94
CA GLN A 25 -1.28 16.32 15.70
C GLN A 25 -1.16 17.27 14.51
N GLN A 26 -1.76 18.46 14.61
CA GLN A 26 -1.71 19.46 13.52
C GLN A 26 -0.27 19.84 13.13
N ARG A 27 0.61 20.06 14.11
CA ARG A 27 2.01 20.42 13.83
C ARG A 27 2.78 19.27 13.19
N PHE A 28 2.56 18.04 13.65
CA PHE A 28 3.19 16.86 13.05
C PHE A 28 2.65 16.54 11.66
N GLU A 29 1.36 16.77 11.40
CA GLU A 29 0.73 16.59 10.09
C GLU A 29 1.43 17.51 9.08
N GLN A 30 1.57 18.79 9.42
CA GLN A 30 2.32 19.74 8.61
C GLN A 30 3.78 19.32 8.43
N ALA A 31 4.45 18.87 9.51
CA ALA A 31 5.84 18.45 9.43
C ALA A 31 6.03 17.23 8.51
N ILE A 32 5.13 16.25 8.57
CA ILE A 32 5.18 15.04 7.75
C ILE A 32 4.96 15.39 6.27
N LEU A 33 4.00 16.26 5.97
CA LEU A 33 3.77 16.74 4.60
C LEU A 33 5.04 17.39 4.03
N LEU A 34 5.72 18.23 4.81
CA LEU A 34 6.97 18.87 4.39
C LEU A 34 8.13 17.87 4.25
N ILE A 35 8.17 16.81 5.07
CA ILE A 35 9.21 15.76 4.96
C ILE A 35 8.97 14.86 3.75
N GLN A 36 7.71 14.57 3.43
CA GLN A 36 7.30 13.75 2.29
C GLN A 36 7.46 14.48 0.94
N ASP A 37 7.60 15.81 0.95
CA ASP A 37 8.13 16.54 -0.18
C ASP A 37 9.61 16.18 -0.39
N LEU A 38 9.84 15.27 -1.34
CA LEU A 38 11.17 14.73 -1.62
C LEU A 38 12.03 15.66 -2.46
N ASP A 39 11.40 16.59 -3.19
CA ASP A 39 12.04 17.58 -4.05
C ASP A 39 12.53 18.78 -3.23
N SER A 40 11.93 18.99 -2.05
CA SER A 40 12.37 19.98 -1.08
C SER A 40 13.74 19.67 -0.47
N GLU A 41 14.64 20.65 -0.56
CA GLU A 41 15.97 20.65 0.06
C GLU A 41 15.96 21.01 1.55
N LEU A 42 14.77 21.27 2.12
CA LEU A 42 14.63 21.63 3.52
C LEU A 42 15.21 20.54 4.43
N SER A 43 16.06 20.97 5.35
CA SER A 43 16.54 20.18 6.47
C SER A 43 15.41 19.92 7.47
N TRP A 44 15.52 18.83 8.23
CA TRP A 44 14.52 18.52 9.25
C TRP A 44 14.49 19.59 10.36
N GLN A 45 15.58 20.33 10.58
CA GLN A 45 15.64 21.45 11.52
C GLN A 45 14.77 22.62 11.04
N GLU A 46 14.84 22.96 9.75
CA GLU A 46 14.03 24.02 9.15
C GLU A 46 12.54 23.63 9.14
N ILE A 47 12.22 22.38 8.84
CA ILE A 47 10.84 21.86 8.92
C ILE A 47 10.30 22.00 10.34
N ALA A 48 11.09 21.65 11.36
CA ALA A 48 10.69 21.81 12.75
C ALA A 48 10.37 23.27 13.09
N GLN A 49 11.20 24.21 12.63
CA GLN A 49 10.99 25.65 12.83
C GLN A 49 9.71 26.15 12.15
N GLN A 50 9.46 25.73 10.90
CA GLN A 50 8.23 26.08 10.17
C GLN A 50 6.96 25.57 10.86
N CYS A 51 7.06 24.45 11.59
CA CYS A 51 5.96 23.88 12.37
C CYS A 51 5.89 24.42 13.81
N ALA A 52 6.65 25.46 14.15
CA ALA A 52 6.75 26.06 15.49
C ALA A 52 7.17 25.06 16.59
N ILE A 53 8.12 24.16 16.27
CA ILE A 53 8.71 23.20 17.21
C ILE A 53 10.22 23.44 17.28
N SER A 54 10.80 23.44 18.48
CA SER A 54 12.27 23.48 18.59
C SER A 54 12.88 22.21 18.00
N SER A 55 13.99 22.33 17.27
CA SER A 55 14.59 21.18 16.58
C SER A 55 14.95 20.02 17.53
N TYR A 56 15.40 20.34 18.76
CA TYR A 56 15.66 19.33 19.80
C TYR A 56 14.39 18.59 20.23
N HIS A 57 13.31 19.34 20.48
CA HIS A 57 12.06 18.76 20.92
C HIS A 57 11.40 17.96 19.78
N PHE A 58 11.48 18.45 18.54
CA PHE A 58 11.02 17.76 17.35
C PHE A 58 11.72 16.41 17.20
N LEU A 59 13.05 16.36 17.24
CA LEU A 59 13.79 15.10 17.13
C LEU A 59 13.42 14.10 18.24
N ARG A 60 13.26 14.57 19.48
CA ARG A 60 12.86 13.72 20.61
C ARG A 60 11.44 13.18 20.43
N MET A 61 10.48 14.05 20.11
CA MET A 61 9.09 13.65 19.91
C MET A 61 8.94 12.74 18.70
N PHE A 62 9.65 13.01 17.61
CA PHE A 62 9.62 12.17 16.42
C PHE A 62 10.09 10.74 16.73
N ARG A 63 11.21 10.59 17.45
CA ARG A 63 11.67 9.25 17.88
C ARG A 63 10.67 8.53 18.80
N LEU A 64 10.00 9.27 19.68
CA LEU A 64 9.02 8.68 20.61
C LEU A 64 7.72 8.25 19.90
N VAL A 65 7.36 8.90 18.79
CA VAL A 65 6.10 8.64 18.08
C VAL A 65 6.31 7.67 16.92
N PHE A 66 7.42 7.82 16.18
CA PHE A 66 7.71 7.10 14.93
C PHE A 66 8.82 6.07 15.06
N ASN A 67 9.43 5.90 16.25
CA ASN A 67 10.52 4.95 16.47
C ASN A 67 11.74 5.10 15.54
N GLU A 68 11.85 6.23 14.84
CA GLU A 68 12.94 6.56 13.94
C GLU A 68 13.26 8.05 14.02
N THR A 69 14.31 8.51 13.34
CA THR A 69 14.62 9.94 13.25
C THR A 69 13.98 10.55 12.00
N PRO A 70 13.71 11.86 11.95
CA PRO A 70 13.17 12.51 10.76
C PRO A 70 13.99 12.25 9.48
N GLY A 71 15.32 12.16 9.63
CA GLY A 71 16.21 11.84 8.52
C GLY A 71 16.10 10.38 8.04
N HIS A 72 15.98 9.42 8.96
CA HIS A 72 15.75 8.01 8.60
C HIS A 72 14.37 7.84 7.95
N TYR A 73 13.36 8.50 8.50
CA TYR A 73 12.01 8.55 7.92
C TYR A 73 12.07 9.07 6.48
N LYS A 74 12.68 10.25 6.23
CA LYS A 74 12.80 10.81 4.87
C LYS A 74 13.52 9.84 3.93
N ALA A 75 14.59 9.20 4.40
CA ALA A 75 15.33 8.20 3.61
C ALA A 75 14.49 6.95 3.29
N ARG A 76 13.69 6.46 4.25
CA ARG A 76 12.77 5.33 4.09
C ARG A 76 11.67 5.67 3.08
N ILE A 77 11.03 6.83 3.18
CA ILE A 77 10.02 7.29 2.21
C ILE A 77 10.61 7.42 0.80
N ARG A 78 11.84 7.97 0.67
CA ARG A 78 12.55 8.02 -0.63
C ARG A 78 12.75 6.63 -1.23
N LEU A 79 13.17 5.67 -0.40
CA LEU A 79 13.40 4.30 -0.85
C LEU A 79 12.08 3.60 -1.21
N GLN A 80 11.04 3.74 -0.39
CA GLN A 80 9.70 3.22 -0.67
C GLN A 80 9.18 3.70 -2.02
N ARG A 81 9.26 5.02 -2.28
CA ARG A 81 8.86 5.60 -3.57
C ARG A 81 9.68 5.03 -4.72
N ALA A 82 11.00 4.91 -4.55
CA ALA A 82 11.86 4.34 -5.58
C ALA A 82 11.52 2.89 -5.91
N VAL A 83 11.25 2.07 -4.89
CA VAL A 83 10.82 0.68 -5.08
C VAL A 83 9.46 0.61 -5.76
N THR A 84 8.51 1.45 -5.35
CA THR A 84 7.18 1.53 -5.98
C THR A 84 7.30 1.84 -7.47
N ILE A 85 8.06 2.89 -7.82
CA ILE A 85 8.30 3.25 -9.23
C ILE A 85 9.01 2.11 -9.98
N LEU A 86 9.98 1.43 -9.36
CA LEU A 86 10.67 0.29 -10.01
C LEU A 86 9.75 -0.88 -10.33
N ILE A 87 8.78 -1.16 -9.45
CA ILE A 87 7.82 -2.25 -9.58
C ILE A 87 6.76 -1.89 -10.61
N ASP A 88 6.18 -0.68 -10.52
CA ASP A 88 5.07 -0.25 -11.36
C ASP A 88 5.51 0.12 -12.78
N GLN A 89 6.72 0.66 -12.94
CA GLN A 89 7.22 1.23 -14.19
C GLN A 89 8.52 0.55 -14.64
N MET A 90 8.41 -0.70 -15.07
CA MET A 90 9.58 -1.53 -15.44
C MET A 90 10.44 -0.96 -16.58
N ASN A 91 9.89 -0.06 -17.41
CA ASN A 91 10.57 0.52 -18.56
C ASN A 91 11.45 1.73 -18.22
N LEU A 92 11.29 2.34 -17.02
CA LEU A 92 12.10 3.49 -16.65
C LEU A 92 13.57 3.11 -16.45
N SER A 93 14.46 4.03 -16.81
CA SER A 93 15.88 3.92 -16.52
C SER A 93 16.15 4.11 -15.03
N MET A 94 17.30 3.58 -14.56
CA MET A 94 17.74 3.76 -13.19
C MET A 94 17.94 5.23 -12.80
N THR A 95 18.29 6.07 -13.77
CA THR A 95 18.51 7.51 -13.56
C THR A 95 17.18 8.23 -13.36
N GLU A 96 16.16 7.93 -14.15
CA GLU A 96 14.82 8.51 -13.99
C GLU A 96 14.19 8.12 -12.65
N VAL A 97 14.28 6.84 -12.28
CA VAL A 97 13.79 6.36 -10.98
C VAL A 97 14.48 7.09 -9.83
N ALA A 98 15.80 7.25 -9.89
CA ALA A 98 16.55 7.95 -8.85
C ALA A 98 16.08 9.40 -8.68
N HIS A 99 15.97 10.16 -9.78
CA HIS A 99 15.54 11.55 -9.75
C HIS A 99 14.09 11.69 -9.26
N GLN A 100 13.16 10.88 -9.76
CA GLN A 100 11.76 10.91 -9.33
C GLN A 100 11.55 10.53 -7.85
N SER A 101 12.55 9.89 -7.24
CA SER A 101 12.53 9.47 -5.84
C SER A 101 13.35 10.38 -4.92
N GLY A 102 13.87 11.50 -5.43
CA GLY A 102 14.64 12.47 -4.64
C GLY A 102 16.11 12.10 -4.39
N TYR A 103 16.69 11.22 -5.21
CA TYR A 103 18.13 10.94 -5.21
C TYR A 103 18.84 11.81 -6.27
N SER A 104 20.06 12.25 -5.95
CA SER A 104 20.86 13.08 -6.86
C SER A 104 21.46 12.32 -8.05
N SER A 105 21.64 11.00 -7.91
CA SER A 105 22.21 10.15 -8.98
C SER A 105 21.78 8.70 -8.88
N SER A 106 21.81 7.99 -10.00
CA SER A 106 21.51 6.55 -10.06
C SER A 106 22.49 5.70 -9.23
N GLN A 107 23.74 6.12 -9.09
CA GLN A 107 24.74 5.44 -8.26
C GLN A 107 24.43 5.57 -6.78
N SER A 108 24.01 6.76 -6.33
CA SER A 108 23.61 7.00 -4.94
C SER A 108 22.41 6.12 -4.57
N PHE A 109 21.42 6.06 -5.46
CA PHE A 109 20.25 5.21 -5.32
C PHE A 109 20.64 3.72 -5.28
N ALA A 110 21.39 3.22 -6.26
CA ALA A 110 21.78 1.81 -6.33
C ALA A 110 22.56 1.34 -5.08
N LYS A 111 23.39 2.22 -4.50
CA LYS A 111 24.12 1.94 -3.26
C LYS A 111 23.16 1.80 -2.07
N VAL A 112 22.21 2.72 -1.92
CA VAL A 112 21.21 2.66 -0.84
C VAL A 112 20.30 1.45 -1.02
N LEU A 113 19.80 1.20 -2.23
CA LEU A 113 18.96 0.05 -2.55
C LEU A 113 19.62 -1.27 -2.14
N LYS A 114 20.88 -1.47 -2.51
CA LYS A 114 21.63 -2.69 -2.16
C LYS A 114 21.95 -2.75 -0.67
N ARG A 115 22.22 -1.62 -0.02
CA ARG A 115 22.53 -1.57 1.42
C ARG A 115 21.31 -1.91 2.27
N GLU A 116 20.18 -1.31 1.97
CA GLU A 116 18.96 -1.48 2.74
C GLU A 116 18.29 -2.81 2.41
N LEU A 117 18.05 -3.11 1.13
CA LEU A 117 17.24 -4.27 0.72
C LEU A 117 18.08 -5.49 0.32
N GLY A 118 19.38 -5.36 0.10
CA GLY A 118 20.22 -6.47 -0.38
C GLY A 118 20.08 -6.80 -1.88
N TYR A 119 19.13 -6.19 -2.57
CA TYR A 119 18.84 -6.44 -3.99
C TYR A 119 19.28 -5.30 -4.90
N ASN A 120 19.56 -5.62 -6.16
CA ASN A 120 19.66 -4.63 -7.24
C ASN A 120 18.29 -4.44 -7.92
N ALA A 121 18.15 -3.36 -8.69
CA ALA A 121 16.88 -3.02 -9.34
C ALA A 121 16.39 -4.07 -10.34
N LYS A 122 17.31 -4.75 -11.05
CA LYS A 122 16.94 -5.83 -11.98
C LYS A 122 16.38 -7.04 -11.23
N GLN A 123 16.95 -7.38 -10.08
CA GLN A 123 16.45 -8.43 -9.20
C GLN A 123 15.07 -8.05 -8.67
N LEU A 124 14.88 -6.83 -8.17
CA LEU A 124 13.57 -6.37 -7.69
C LEU A 124 12.48 -6.45 -8.77
N ARG A 125 12.77 -6.02 -10.01
CA ARG A 125 11.82 -6.16 -11.13
C ARG A 125 11.45 -7.61 -11.44
N LYS A 126 12.37 -8.54 -11.25
CA LYS A 126 12.09 -9.98 -11.42
C LYS A 126 11.21 -10.50 -10.28
N LEU A 127 11.54 -10.15 -9.03
CA LEU A 127 10.74 -10.52 -7.86
C LEU A 127 9.33 -9.95 -7.96
N ALA A 128 9.17 -8.78 -8.56
CA ALA A 128 7.87 -8.14 -8.76
C ALA A 128 6.86 -8.90 -9.62
N GLN A 129 7.30 -9.95 -10.31
CA GLN A 129 6.39 -10.84 -11.05
C GLN A 129 5.64 -11.81 -10.13
N ASP A 130 6.10 -12.01 -8.90
CA ASP A 130 5.54 -12.93 -7.91
C ASP A 130 5.35 -12.22 -6.56
N PHE A 131 4.10 -12.10 -6.13
CA PHE A 131 3.75 -11.35 -4.92
C PHE A 131 4.36 -11.96 -3.65
N ASP A 132 4.41 -13.30 -3.57
CA ASP A 132 4.93 -14.00 -2.39
C ASP A 132 6.42 -13.70 -2.18
N GLN A 133 7.15 -13.47 -3.27
CA GLN A 133 8.57 -13.11 -3.23
C GLN A 133 8.80 -11.64 -2.88
N LEU A 134 7.81 -10.75 -3.11
CA LEU A 134 7.87 -9.34 -2.74
C LEU A 134 7.53 -9.06 -1.28
N GLN A 135 6.69 -9.89 -0.65
CA GLN A 135 6.26 -9.73 0.73
C GLN A 135 7.39 -9.39 1.73
N PRO A 136 8.56 -10.08 1.74
CA PRO A 136 9.65 -9.73 2.67
C PRO A 136 10.24 -8.33 2.41
N ILE A 137 10.25 -7.87 1.16
CA ILE A 137 10.76 -6.54 0.81
C ILE A 137 9.78 -5.47 1.26
N ILE A 138 8.47 -5.68 1.04
CA ILE A 138 7.42 -4.74 1.44
C ILE A 138 7.41 -4.59 2.97
N THR A 139 7.49 -5.71 3.69
CA THR A 139 7.55 -5.68 5.17
C THR A 139 8.80 -4.98 5.67
N GLN A 140 9.96 -5.20 5.06
CA GLN A 140 11.20 -4.50 5.42
C GLN A 140 11.12 -2.98 5.16
N LEU A 141 10.41 -2.56 4.12
CA LEU A 141 10.21 -1.15 3.79
C LEU A 141 9.19 -0.46 4.70
N GLY A 142 8.41 -1.22 5.47
CA GLY A 142 7.39 -0.70 6.39
C GLY A 142 7.95 0.13 7.55
N HIS A 143 7.05 0.71 8.32
CA HIS A 143 7.37 1.51 9.48
C HIS A 143 7.96 0.64 10.61
N PRO A 144 9.04 1.07 11.29
CA PRO A 144 9.67 0.26 12.33
C PRO A 144 8.74 0.07 13.53
N ALA A 145 8.54 -1.18 13.94
CA ALA A 145 7.82 -1.51 15.16
C ALA A 145 8.74 -1.36 16.39
N GLU A 146 8.15 -0.96 17.51
CA GLU A 146 8.84 -0.66 18.76
C GLU A 146 9.47 -1.92 19.40
N ASN A 147 8.82 -3.08 19.25
CA ASN A 147 9.17 -4.33 19.95
C ASN A 147 9.02 -5.61 19.08
N SER A 148 8.86 -5.48 17.77
CA SER A 148 8.70 -6.60 16.85
C SER A 148 9.85 -6.62 15.84
N LYS A 149 10.17 -7.82 15.32
CA LYS A 149 11.02 -7.94 14.12
C LYS A 149 10.26 -7.56 12.85
N GLU A 150 8.93 -7.52 12.92
CA GLU A 150 8.05 -7.13 11.83
C GLU A 150 7.75 -5.63 11.85
N ASN A 151 7.15 -5.13 10.77
CA ASN A 151 6.76 -3.74 10.61
C ASN A 151 5.40 -3.42 11.24
N LEU A 152 5.20 -2.15 11.60
CA LEU A 152 4.00 -1.69 12.29
C LEU A 152 2.72 -1.90 11.46
N GLU A 153 2.79 -1.79 10.13
CA GLU A 153 1.64 -2.03 9.25
C GLU A 153 1.10 -3.46 9.40
N SER A 154 1.99 -4.45 9.50
CA SER A 154 1.62 -5.86 9.66
C SER A 154 0.95 -6.09 11.02
N ASP A 155 1.52 -5.51 12.09
CA ASP A 155 0.94 -5.54 13.42
C ASP A 155 -0.46 -4.90 13.47
N ILE A 156 -0.64 -3.78 12.76
CA ILE A 156 -1.95 -3.10 12.65
C ILE A 156 -2.92 -4.00 11.89
N ALA A 157 -2.53 -4.51 10.72
CA ALA A 157 -3.39 -5.34 9.87
C ALA A 157 -3.93 -6.58 10.61
N LEU A 158 -3.11 -7.22 11.45
CA LEU A 158 -3.53 -8.36 12.26
C LEU A 158 -4.53 -8.00 13.37
N LYS A 159 -4.54 -6.75 13.83
CA LYS A 159 -5.41 -6.27 14.92
C LYS A 159 -6.70 -5.63 14.41
N ILE A 160 -6.80 -5.30 13.11
CA ILE A 160 -8.00 -4.67 12.55
C ILE A 160 -9.20 -5.61 12.72
N PRO A 161 -10.26 -5.18 13.43
CA PRO A 161 -11.47 -5.97 13.52
C PRO A 161 -12.15 -5.99 12.15
N PHE A 162 -12.32 -7.17 11.57
CA PHE A 162 -13.11 -7.36 10.36
C PHE A 162 -14.30 -8.24 10.64
N LYS A 163 -15.40 -7.97 9.93
CA LYS A 163 -16.58 -8.83 9.92
C LYS A 163 -16.63 -9.51 8.56
N VAL A 164 -16.56 -10.83 8.55
CA VAL A 164 -16.87 -11.59 7.34
C VAL A 164 -18.36 -11.44 7.07
N ILE A 165 -18.70 -10.80 5.96
CA ILE A 165 -20.07 -10.71 5.47
C ILE A 165 -20.21 -11.80 4.42
N GLU A 166 -20.89 -12.88 4.77
CA GLU A 166 -21.28 -13.88 3.79
C GLU A 166 -22.42 -13.30 2.94
N ILE A 167 -22.16 -13.11 1.65
CA ILE A 167 -23.18 -12.72 0.68
C ILE A 167 -23.65 -14.02 0.02
N PRO A 168 -24.93 -14.42 0.16
CA PRO A 168 -25.41 -15.63 -0.46
C PRO A 168 -25.20 -15.52 -1.97
N VAL A 169 -24.66 -16.59 -2.57
CA VAL A 169 -24.52 -16.69 -4.02
C VAL A 169 -25.90 -16.47 -4.64
N ARG A 170 -26.05 -15.37 -5.38
CA ARG A 170 -27.31 -15.08 -6.09
C ARG A 170 -27.48 -16.12 -7.19
N HIS A 171 -28.26 -17.14 -6.92
CA HIS A 171 -28.74 -18.05 -7.94
C HIS A 171 -29.81 -17.31 -8.75
N PHE A 172 -29.53 -17.02 -10.01
CA PHE A 172 -30.59 -16.66 -10.94
C PHE A 172 -31.33 -17.94 -11.29
N GLN A 173 -32.56 -18.10 -10.80
CA GLN A 173 -33.45 -19.10 -11.37
C GLN A 173 -33.75 -18.70 -12.81
N LEU A 174 -33.02 -19.26 -13.76
CA LEU A 174 -33.37 -19.22 -15.17
C LEU A 174 -34.67 -20.03 -15.32
N LYS A 175 -35.83 -19.35 -15.23
CA LYS A 175 -37.08 -19.96 -15.68
C LYS A 175 -36.92 -20.23 -17.18
N PRO A 176 -37.17 -21.46 -17.66
CA PRO A 176 -37.19 -21.70 -19.09
C PRO A 176 -38.26 -20.78 -19.68
N LEU A 177 -37.82 -19.83 -20.50
CA LEU A 177 -38.72 -19.01 -21.28
C LEU A 177 -39.52 -19.98 -22.15
N SER A 178 -40.83 -20.01 -21.96
CA SER A 178 -41.71 -20.62 -22.95
C SER A 178 -41.67 -19.72 -24.18
N PRO A 179 -41.55 -20.28 -25.40
CA PRO A 179 -41.61 -19.45 -26.60
C PRO A 179 -42.90 -18.61 -26.54
N PRO A 180 -42.87 -17.30 -26.87
CA PRO A 180 -44.05 -16.48 -26.87
C PRO A 180 -45.07 -17.17 -27.77
N SER A 181 -46.17 -17.61 -27.15
CA SER A 181 -47.22 -18.33 -27.85
C SER A 181 -47.66 -17.44 -28.98
N ILE A 182 -47.45 -17.90 -30.21
CA ILE A 182 -48.34 -17.87 -31.36
C ILE A 182 -47.52 -18.09 -32.65
N PHE A 183 -46.19 -17.87 -32.72
CA PHE A 183 -45.45 -18.00 -34.01
C PHE A 183 -44.01 -18.54 -34.03
N THR A 184 -43.46 -19.12 -32.96
CA THR A 184 -42.08 -19.65 -33.03
C THR A 184 -42.09 -21.17 -33.21
N SER A 185 -41.68 -21.64 -34.39
CA SER A 185 -41.45 -23.07 -34.61
C SER A 185 -40.52 -23.61 -33.54
N ASP A 186 -40.91 -24.74 -32.94
CA ASP A 186 -40.17 -25.42 -31.88
C ASP A 186 -38.70 -25.73 -32.29
N ARG A 187 -38.45 -25.77 -33.61
CA ARG A 187 -37.14 -25.92 -34.25
C ARG A 187 -36.22 -24.69 -34.08
N LEU A 188 -36.74 -23.46 -34.21
CA LEU A 188 -35.96 -22.23 -34.03
C LEU A 188 -35.61 -22.00 -32.56
N TRP A 189 -36.54 -22.29 -31.64
CA TRP A 189 -36.31 -22.15 -30.20
C TRP A 189 -35.20 -23.08 -29.69
N LYS A 190 -35.17 -24.33 -30.17
CA LYS A 190 -34.11 -25.31 -29.83
C LYS A 190 -32.72 -24.93 -30.38
N SER A 191 -32.66 -24.08 -31.42
CA SER A 191 -31.39 -23.57 -31.97
C SER A 191 -30.82 -22.38 -31.20
N PHE A 192 -31.64 -21.70 -30.37
CA PHE A 192 -31.20 -20.67 -29.44
C PHE A 192 -30.47 -21.31 -28.24
N LYS A 193 -29.23 -21.76 -28.46
CA LYS A 193 -28.31 -22.05 -27.37
C LYS A 193 -27.84 -20.72 -26.76
N LEU A 194 -28.42 -20.32 -25.64
CA LEU A 194 -27.75 -19.39 -24.73
C LEU A 194 -26.38 -19.99 -24.40
N ASN A 195 -25.34 -19.23 -24.72
CA ASN A 195 -23.95 -19.64 -24.70
C ASN A 195 -23.57 -20.24 -23.32
N LYS A 196 -23.49 -21.57 -23.22
CA LYS A 196 -23.21 -22.31 -21.97
C LYS A 196 -21.77 -22.16 -21.46
N GLN A 197 -20.91 -21.42 -22.16
CA GLN A 197 -19.47 -21.37 -21.88
C GLN A 197 -19.02 -20.35 -20.82
N HIS A 198 -19.93 -19.61 -20.17
CA HIS A 198 -19.56 -18.79 -19.02
C HIS A 198 -20.20 -19.36 -17.75
N ASN A 199 -19.33 -19.92 -16.89
CA ASN A 199 -19.56 -20.39 -15.51
C ASN A 199 -20.29 -21.72 -15.29
N MET A 200 -19.57 -22.83 -15.48
CA MET A 200 -19.68 -24.01 -14.62
C MET A 200 -18.34 -24.76 -14.63
N ILE A 201 -17.31 -24.15 -14.04
CA ILE A 201 -16.12 -24.89 -13.60
C ILE A 201 -16.18 -24.89 -12.08
N ASN A 202 -16.19 -26.11 -11.53
CA ASN A 202 -16.02 -26.52 -10.14
C ASN A 202 -17.17 -26.27 -9.16
N LEU A 203 -18.15 -27.18 -9.19
CA LEU A 203 -18.66 -27.80 -7.96
C LEU A 203 -18.33 -29.31 -8.04
N MET A 204 -17.07 -29.64 -7.76
CA MET A 204 -16.73 -30.98 -7.29
C MET A 204 -16.93 -31.02 -5.78
N SER A 205 -17.61 -32.07 -5.35
CA SER A 205 -17.40 -32.80 -4.08
C SER A 205 -17.49 -32.01 -2.78
N THR A 206 -18.58 -32.21 -2.04
CA THR A 206 -18.57 -33.02 -0.80
C THR A 206 -20.01 -33.31 -0.38
N GLU A 207 -20.15 -34.42 0.33
CA GLU A 207 -21.34 -35.25 0.60
C GLU A 207 -22.49 -34.56 1.34
#